data_AF-A0A2N6KD81-F1
#
_entry.id   AF-A0A2N6KD81-F1
#
_cell.length_a   1.000
_cell.length_b   1.000
_cell.length_c   1.000
_cell.angle_alpha   90.00
_cell.angle_beta   90.00
_cell.angle_gamma   90.00
#
_symmetry.space_group_name_H-M   'P 1'
#
loop_
_entity.id
_entity.type
_entity.pdbx_description
1 polymer ?
#
loop_
_entity_poly.entity_id
_entity_poly.type
_entity_poly.pdbx_seq_one_letter_code
_entity_poly.pdbx_strand_id
1 'polypeptide(L)'
;MLKKSEQQSNTQVKLFSFDRFRVLLPVVLLIYTPIVILFVILKLQNRIPVEYLTRDPLAIAKAPFYWGAISNLGILVWCGAVVISWFSFKILQNVNICSEFSRFFLFSGAITSILLLDDLFLLHEELFPYYLKIPEKLVYLGYGMLISLYLVKFRKTILKTEFILLVLAFGFFGLSVFLDLLPIADWFGSDDEYLLEDGTKLLGMVSWFAYFGRTCAEQIQRVIILERSR
;
A
#
# COMPACT_ATOMS: atom_id res chain seq x y z
N MET A 1 34.59 -45.45 -1.27
CA MET A 1 34.07 -44.17 -1.81
C MET A 1 32.64 -43.84 -1.38
N LEU A 2 31.76 -44.82 -1.13
CA LEU A 2 30.35 -44.61 -0.74
C LEU A 2 30.12 -44.09 0.70
N LYS A 3 31.06 -44.27 1.63
CA LYS A 3 30.90 -43.81 3.03
C LYS A 3 31.08 -42.30 3.22
N LYS A 4 31.77 -41.63 2.27
CA LYS A 4 32.05 -40.19 2.34
C LYS A 4 30.87 -39.34 1.84
N SER A 5 30.05 -39.88 0.93
CA SER A 5 28.86 -39.20 0.40
C SER A 5 27.68 -39.20 1.37
N GLU A 6 27.47 -40.28 2.14
CA GLU A 6 26.44 -40.31 3.20
C GLU A 6 26.79 -39.39 4.39
N GLN A 7 28.08 -39.27 4.70
CA GLN A 7 28.55 -38.43 5.81
C GLN A 7 28.51 -36.93 5.47
N GLN A 8 28.70 -36.56 4.19
CA GLN A 8 28.49 -35.19 3.70
C GLN A 8 26.99 -34.83 3.63
N SER A 9 26.13 -35.78 3.23
CA SER A 9 24.66 -35.58 3.25
C SER A 9 24.13 -35.35 4.68
N ASN A 10 24.55 -36.17 5.66
CA ASN A 10 24.14 -36.01 7.05
C ASN A 10 24.72 -34.77 7.76
N THR A 11 25.82 -34.21 7.25
CA THR A 11 26.43 -32.97 7.80
C THR A 11 25.73 -31.72 7.27
N GLN A 12 25.23 -31.73 6.02
CA GLN A 12 24.46 -30.61 5.49
C GLN A 12 23.05 -30.51 6.10
N VAL A 13 22.45 -31.64 6.50
CA VAL A 13 21.14 -31.66 7.18
C VAL A 13 21.22 -31.20 8.65
N LYS A 14 22.34 -31.42 9.35
CA LYS A 14 22.57 -30.90 10.72
C LYS A 14 22.88 -29.40 10.80
N LEU A 15 23.04 -28.73 9.66
CA LEU A 15 23.25 -27.29 9.54
C LEU A 15 21.94 -26.48 9.48
N PHE A 16 20.82 -27.10 9.86
CA PHE A 16 19.67 -26.42 10.47
C PHE A 16 19.96 -26.12 11.97
N SER A 17 21.18 -25.67 12.26
CA SER A 17 21.73 -25.57 13.61
C SER A 17 21.13 -24.39 14.39
N PHE A 18 21.09 -24.53 15.71
CA PHE A 18 20.68 -23.52 16.69
C PHE A 18 21.19 -22.08 16.42
N ASP A 19 22.29 -21.93 15.67
CA ASP A 19 22.86 -20.64 15.30
C ASP A 19 21.96 -19.85 14.35
N ARG A 20 21.28 -20.50 13.39
CA ARG A 20 20.30 -19.81 12.53
C ARG A 20 19.10 -19.32 13.34
N PHE A 21 18.67 -20.11 14.32
CA PHE A 21 17.56 -19.73 15.20
C PHE A 21 17.89 -18.48 16.02
N ARG A 22 19.11 -18.39 16.57
CA ARG A 22 19.56 -17.20 17.31
C ARG A 22 19.63 -15.94 16.44
N VAL A 23 20.06 -16.06 15.18
CA VAL A 23 20.10 -14.93 14.23
C VAL A 23 18.70 -14.49 13.80
N LEU A 24 17.76 -15.44 13.65
CA LEU A 24 16.39 -15.13 13.25
C LEU A 24 15.50 -14.66 14.42
N LEU A 25 15.83 -15.01 15.66
CA LEU A 25 15.07 -14.65 16.84
C LEU A 25 14.72 -13.16 16.94
N PRO A 26 15.64 -12.19 16.78
CA PRO A 26 15.29 -10.77 16.81
C PRO A 26 14.34 -10.36 15.68
N VAL A 27 14.46 -10.97 14.50
CA VAL A 27 13.58 -10.71 13.34
C VAL A 27 12.19 -11.26 13.61
N VAL A 28 12.10 -12.48 14.15
CA VAL A 28 10.85 -13.12 14.56
C VAL A 28 10.17 -12.26 15.63
N LEU A 29 10.89 -11.85 16.67
CA LEU A 29 10.34 -10.97 17.70
C LEU A 29 9.87 -9.64 17.10
N LEU A 30 10.64 -9.01 16.22
CA LEU A 30 10.25 -7.76 15.57
C LEU A 30 8.95 -7.90 14.75
N ILE A 31 8.76 -9.02 14.05
CA ILE A 31 7.58 -9.27 13.20
C ILE A 31 6.35 -9.63 14.03
N TYR A 32 6.49 -10.57 14.97
CA TYR A 32 5.33 -11.13 15.68
C TYR A 32 4.92 -10.33 16.91
N THR A 33 5.84 -9.60 17.56
CA THR A 33 5.51 -8.82 18.77
C THR A 33 4.41 -7.79 18.53
N PRO A 34 4.40 -6.99 17.45
CA PRO A 34 3.31 -6.05 17.18
C PRO A 34 1.96 -6.74 17.00
N ILE A 35 1.93 -7.89 16.34
CA ILE A 35 0.69 -8.67 16.12
C ILE A 35 0.18 -9.26 17.44
N VAL A 36 1.07 -9.81 18.27
CA VAL A 36 0.71 -10.32 19.60
C VAL A 36 0.19 -9.19 20.48
N ILE A 37 0.85 -8.02 20.48
CA ILE A 37 0.38 -6.83 21.20
C ILE A 37 -1.01 -6.42 20.71
N LEU A 38 -1.26 -6.41 19.39
CA LEU A 38 -2.57 -6.12 18.83
C LEU A 38 -3.63 -7.08 19.39
N PHE A 39 -3.40 -8.40 19.35
CA PHE A 39 -4.35 -9.37 19.91
C PHE A 39 -4.59 -9.20 21.42
N VAL A 40 -3.54 -8.85 22.18
CA VAL A 40 -3.68 -8.52 23.59
C VAL A 40 -4.57 -7.29 23.78
N ILE A 41 -4.37 -6.22 23.00
CA ILE A 41 -5.21 -5.01 23.03
C ILE A 41 -6.67 -5.36 22.68
N LEU A 42 -6.89 -6.14 21.62
CA LEU A 42 -8.22 -6.58 21.19
C LEU A 42 -8.95 -7.39 22.27
N LYS A 43 -8.21 -8.18 23.06
CA LYS A 43 -8.75 -8.99 24.16
C LYS A 43 -9.03 -8.18 25.43
N LEU A 44 -8.23 -7.15 25.71
CA LEU A 44 -8.33 -6.34 26.93
C LEU A 44 -9.40 -5.25 26.84
N GLN A 45 -9.76 -4.81 25.64
CA GLN A 45 -10.85 -3.85 25.48
C GLN A 45 -12.21 -4.54 25.72
N ASN A 46 -13.11 -3.85 26.43
CA ASN A 46 -14.46 -4.35 26.79
C ASN A 46 -15.60 -3.60 26.08
N ARG A 47 -15.28 -2.75 25.09
CA ARG A 47 -16.25 -1.85 24.45
C ARG A 47 -16.91 -2.49 23.22
N ILE A 48 -16.15 -3.27 22.47
CA ILE A 48 -16.58 -3.86 21.19
C ILE A 48 -16.44 -5.37 21.30
N PRO A 49 -17.46 -6.17 20.97
CA PRO A 49 -17.31 -7.62 20.88
C PRO A 49 -16.12 -8.01 19.99
N VAL A 50 -15.24 -8.89 20.49
CA VAL A 50 -14.04 -9.34 19.76
C VAL A 50 -14.39 -9.91 18.39
N GLU A 51 -15.57 -10.52 18.27
CA GLU A 51 -16.12 -11.02 17.00
C GLU A 51 -16.14 -9.94 15.91
N TYR A 52 -16.59 -8.73 16.21
CA TYR A 52 -16.66 -7.63 15.24
C TYR A 52 -15.29 -7.06 14.84
N LEU A 53 -14.24 -7.36 15.61
CA LEU A 53 -12.87 -6.91 15.32
C LEU A 53 -12.02 -7.97 14.61
N THR A 54 -12.48 -9.23 14.59
CA THR A 54 -11.65 -10.37 14.14
C THR A 54 -12.30 -11.21 13.05
N ARG A 55 -13.64 -11.18 12.91
CA ARG A 55 -14.33 -11.83 11.80
C ARG A 55 -14.38 -10.90 10.60
N ASP A 56 -14.51 -11.54 9.44
CA ASP A 56 -14.73 -10.86 8.17
C ASP A 56 -16.06 -10.06 8.19
N PRO A 57 -16.07 -8.81 7.69
CA PRO A 57 -17.28 -7.98 7.65
C PRO A 57 -18.43 -8.59 6.84
N LEU A 58 -18.17 -9.27 5.71
CA LEU A 58 -19.22 -9.90 4.91
C LEU A 58 -19.85 -11.08 5.65
N ALA A 59 -19.05 -11.84 6.41
CA ALA A 59 -19.56 -12.92 7.26
C ALA A 59 -20.46 -12.39 8.39
N ILE A 60 -20.09 -11.26 9.02
CA ILE A 60 -20.91 -10.59 10.04
C ILE A 60 -22.21 -10.07 9.43
N ALA A 61 -22.11 -9.38 8.28
CA ALA A 61 -23.25 -8.80 7.57
C ALA A 61 -24.15 -9.84 6.88
N LYS A 62 -23.71 -11.11 6.81
CA LYS A 62 -24.35 -12.18 6.00
C LYS A 62 -24.54 -11.75 4.54
N ALA A 63 -23.58 -11.00 4.03
CA ALA A 63 -23.59 -10.46 2.69
C ALA A 63 -23.05 -11.48 1.67
N PRO A 64 -23.48 -11.40 0.39
CA PRO A 64 -22.85 -12.13 -0.70
C PRO A 64 -21.35 -11.83 -0.84
N PHE A 65 -20.57 -12.80 -1.30
CA PHE A 65 -19.10 -12.70 -1.41
C PHE A 65 -18.61 -11.59 -2.35
N TYR A 66 -19.45 -11.11 -3.26
CA TYR A 66 -19.09 -10.12 -4.28
C TYR A 66 -19.30 -8.66 -3.82
N TRP A 67 -19.87 -8.44 -2.62
CA TRP A 67 -20.02 -7.08 -2.08
C TRP A 67 -18.66 -6.40 -1.94
N GLY A 68 -18.54 -5.20 -2.49
CA GLY A 68 -17.30 -4.43 -2.48
C GLY A 68 -16.14 -5.06 -3.28
N ALA A 69 -16.40 -6.03 -4.19
CA ALA A 69 -15.32 -6.73 -4.90
C ALA A 69 -14.36 -5.78 -5.64
N ILE A 70 -14.88 -4.73 -6.29
CA ILE A 70 -14.07 -3.73 -7.01
C ILE A 70 -13.27 -2.87 -6.03
N SER A 71 -13.89 -2.40 -4.95
CA SER A 71 -13.18 -1.68 -3.88
C SER A 71 -12.06 -2.51 -3.25
N ASN A 72 -12.31 -3.80 -2.98
CA ASN A 72 -11.30 -4.74 -2.48
C ASN A 72 -10.14 -4.94 -3.47
N LEU A 73 -10.41 -4.99 -4.77
CA LEU A 73 -9.35 -5.00 -5.79
C LEU A 73 -8.51 -3.72 -5.74
N GLY A 74 -9.15 -2.56 -5.58
CA GLY A 74 -8.47 -1.28 -5.37
C GLY A 74 -7.53 -1.30 -4.16
N ILE A 75 -8.00 -1.82 -3.02
CA ILE A 75 -7.21 -2.01 -1.79
C ILE A 75 -5.97 -2.89 -2.06
N LEU A 76 -6.08 -3.96 -2.85
CA LEU A 76 -4.94 -4.79 -3.21
C LEU A 76 -3.92 -4.04 -4.08
N VAL A 77 -4.40 -3.20 -5.01
CA VAL A 77 -3.54 -2.34 -5.84
C VAL A 77 -2.81 -1.31 -4.98
N TRP A 78 -3.52 -0.66 -4.05
CA TRP A 78 -2.92 0.25 -3.06
C TRP A 78 -1.86 -0.45 -2.21
N CYS A 79 -2.15 -1.65 -1.68
CA CYS A 79 -1.19 -2.48 -0.94
C CYS A 79 0.07 -2.73 -1.77
N GLY A 80 -0.10 -3.11 -3.05
CA GLY A 80 1.00 -3.29 -3.99
C GLY A 80 1.88 -2.04 -4.08
N ALA A 81 1.28 -0.87 -4.26
CA ALA A 81 1.98 0.42 -4.38
C ALA A 81 2.76 0.79 -3.10
N VAL A 82 2.18 0.52 -1.92
CA VAL A 82 2.86 0.71 -0.62
C VAL A 82 4.09 -0.18 -0.53
N VAL A 83 3.92 -1.49 -0.78
CA VAL A 83 4.98 -2.49 -0.63
C VAL A 83 6.16 -2.18 -1.55
N ILE A 84 5.92 -1.92 -2.84
CA ILE A 84 6.99 -1.62 -3.79
C ILE A 84 7.73 -0.33 -3.41
N SER A 85 7.02 0.68 -2.91
CA SER A 85 7.62 1.96 -2.53
C SER A 85 8.52 1.80 -1.31
N TRP A 86 8.02 1.20 -0.22
CA TRP A 86 8.85 0.99 0.97
C TRP A 86 9.98 -0.01 0.75
N PHE A 87 9.78 -1.03 -0.07
CA PHE A 87 10.84 -1.96 -0.46
C PHE A 87 11.95 -1.23 -1.24
N SER A 88 11.57 -0.40 -2.21
CA SER A 88 12.53 0.41 -2.99
C SER A 88 13.30 1.39 -2.09
N PHE A 89 12.63 2.02 -1.14
CA PHE A 89 13.28 2.85 -0.12
C PHE A 89 14.37 2.06 0.62
N LYS A 90 14.06 0.84 1.08
CA LYS A 90 15.00 -0.01 1.81
C LYS A 90 16.18 -0.50 0.99
N ILE A 91 16.02 -0.71 -0.31
CA ILE A 91 17.15 -1.01 -1.19
C ILE A 91 18.03 0.23 -1.38
N LEU A 92 17.41 1.38 -1.67
CA LEU A 92 18.13 2.59 -2.06
C LEU A 92 18.72 3.37 -0.87
N GLN A 93 18.28 3.14 0.37
CA GLN A 93 18.76 3.88 1.55
C GLN A 93 20.27 3.74 1.78
N ASN A 94 20.85 2.61 1.35
CA ASN A 94 22.28 2.31 1.55
C ASN A 94 23.14 2.72 0.35
N VAL A 95 22.53 3.23 -0.72
CA VAL A 95 23.22 3.62 -1.95
C VAL A 95 23.31 5.15 -2.02
N ASN A 96 24.47 5.72 -1.64
CA ASN A 96 24.68 7.17 -1.54
C ASN A 96 24.28 7.97 -2.80
N ILE A 97 24.46 7.38 -3.99
CA ILE A 97 24.15 8.01 -5.28
C ILE A 97 22.64 8.19 -5.48
N CYS A 98 21.80 7.39 -4.82
CA CYS A 98 20.35 7.35 -5.01
C CYS A 98 19.57 7.97 -3.84
N SER A 99 20.20 8.82 -3.02
CA SER A 99 19.59 9.38 -1.80
C SER A 99 18.31 10.19 -2.05
N GLU A 100 18.21 10.88 -3.20
CA GLU A 100 16.99 11.60 -3.62
C GLU A 100 15.82 10.63 -3.84
N PHE A 101 16.04 9.55 -4.61
CA PHE A 101 15.02 8.54 -4.91
C PHE A 101 14.66 7.70 -3.70
N SER A 102 15.61 7.42 -2.81
CA SER A 102 15.31 6.75 -1.52
C SER A 102 14.28 7.55 -0.72
N ARG A 103 14.50 8.87 -0.54
CA ARG A 103 13.54 9.74 0.15
C ARG A 103 12.22 9.82 -0.61
N PHE A 104 12.25 9.92 -1.94
CA PHE A 104 11.04 9.91 -2.76
C PHE A 104 10.17 8.70 -2.42
N PHE A 105 10.70 7.47 -2.55
CA PHE A 105 9.96 6.25 -2.25
C PHE A 105 9.48 6.11 -0.81
N LEU A 106 10.23 6.64 0.17
CA LEU A 106 9.77 6.69 1.56
C LEU A 106 8.47 7.49 1.69
N PHE A 107 8.45 8.70 1.14
CA PHE A 107 7.29 9.58 1.19
C PHE A 107 6.16 9.09 0.29
N SER A 108 6.46 8.52 -0.88
CA SER A 108 5.47 7.89 -1.76
C SER A 108 4.75 6.75 -1.05
N GLY A 109 5.51 5.85 -0.40
CA GLY A 109 4.94 4.76 0.38
C GLY A 109 4.11 5.27 1.55
N ALA A 110 4.58 6.29 2.28
CA ALA A 110 3.82 6.87 3.39
C ALA A 110 2.48 7.48 2.95
N ILE A 111 2.46 8.25 1.86
CA ILE A 111 1.23 8.85 1.32
C ILE A 111 0.28 7.76 0.81
N THR A 112 0.81 6.80 0.06
CA THR A 112 0.05 5.67 -0.44
C THR A 112 -0.53 4.84 0.73
N SER A 113 0.18 4.69 1.85
CA SER A 113 -0.34 4.03 3.05
C SER A 113 -1.47 4.81 3.70
N ILE A 114 -1.41 6.14 3.71
CA ILE A 114 -2.51 6.97 4.22
C ILE A 114 -3.76 6.75 3.37
N LEU A 115 -3.62 6.80 2.03
CA LEU A 115 -4.74 6.56 1.10
C LEU A 115 -5.28 5.12 1.19
N LEU A 116 -4.39 4.13 1.32
CA LEU A 116 -4.77 2.73 1.55
C LEU A 116 -5.61 2.57 2.83
N LEU A 117 -5.14 3.12 3.95
CA LEU A 117 -5.83 3.02 5.22
C LEU A 117 -7.16 3.77 5.20
N ASP A 118 -7.20 4.89 4.48
CA ASP A 118 -8.40 5.67 4.25
C ASP A 118 -9.48 4.87 3.54
N ASP A 119 -9.19 4.29 2.37
CA ASP A 119 -10.13 3.46 1.62
C ASP A 119 -10.46 2.15 2.39
N LEU A 120 -9.48 1.51 3.04
CA LEU A 120 -9.66 0.23 3.74
C LEU A 120 -10.60 0.32 4.95
N PHE A 121 -10.56 1.44 5.67
CA PHE A 121 -11.34 1.65 6.88
C PHE A 121 -12.43 2.72 6.72
N LEU A 122 -12.66 3.19 5.49
CA LEU A 122 -13.61 4.26 5.16
C LEU A 122 -13.39 5.49 6.05
N LEU A 123 -12.13 5.92 6.22
CA LEU A 123 -11.82 6.96 7.21
C LEU A 123 -12.49 8.29 6.84
N HIS A 124 -12.44 8.69 5.56
CA HIS A 124 -13.04 9.94 5.08
C HIS A 124 -14.56 9.94 5.05
N GLU A 125 -15.20 8.78 4.85
CA GLU A 125 -16.67 8.67 4.80
C GLU A 125 -17.25 8.44 6.20
N GLU A 126 -16.68 7.52 6.97
CA GLU A 126 -17.25 7.03 8.23
C GLU A 126 -16.53 7.64 9.45
N LEU A 127 -15.23 7.35 9.61
CA LEU A 127 -14.52 7.65 10.87
C LEU A 127 -14.47 9.16 11.15
N PHE A 128 -13.99 9.95 10.19
CA PHE A 128 -13.79 11.37 10.38
C PHE A 128 -15.12 12.14 10.52
N PRO A 129 -16.13 11.96 9.65
CA PRO A 129 -17.37 12.72 9.75
C PRO A 129 -18.23 12.30 10.93
N TYR A 130 -18.43 10.99 11.15
CA TYR A 130 -19.41 10.53 12.12
C TYR A 130 -18.84 10.40 13.53
N TYR A 131 -17.59 9.96 13.68
CA TYR A 131 -16.99 9.72 15.00
C TYR A 131 -16.12 10.88 15.50
N LEU A 132 -15.36 11.52 14.59
CA LEU A 132 -14.47 12.64 14.96
C LEU A 132 -15.09 14.02 14.68
N LYS A 133 -16.27 14.06 14.06
CA LYS A 133 -17.00 15.31 13.72
C LYS A 133 -16.19 16.26 12.84
N ILE A 134 -15.31 15.71 12.00
CA ILE A 134 -14.55 16.46 11.00
C ILE A 134 -15.30 16.34 9.67
N PRO A 135 -15.79 17.44 9.09
CA PRO A 135 -16.47 17.41 7.80
C PRO A 135 -15.61 16.77 6.72
N GLU A 136 -16.22 15.91 5.90
CA GLU A 136 -15.57 15.20 4.79
C GLU A 136 -14.78 16.14 3.87
N LYS A 137 -15.34 17.31 3.55
CA LYS A 137 -14.66 18.37 2.77
C LYS A 137 -13.31 18.78 3.35
N LEU A 138 -13.16 18.82 4.67
CA LEU A 138 -11.88 19.14 5.32
C LEU A 138 -10.91 17.97 5.24
N VAL A 139 -11.38 16.72 5.26
CA VAL A 139 -10.56 15.53 5.06
C VAL A 139 -9.97 15.53 3.65
N TYR A 140 -10.81 15.73 2.62
CA TYR A 140 -10.33 15.86 1.24
C TYR A 140 -9.38 17.03 1.05
N LEU A 141 -9.64 18.18 1.67
CA LEU A 141 -8.71 19.31 1.66
C LEU A 141 -7.36 18.94 2.27
N GLY A 142 -7.36 18.19 3.38
CA GLY A 142 -6.16 17.64 4.01
C GLY A 142 -5.37 16.73 3.08
N TYR A 143 -6.03 15.78 2.41
CA TYR A 143 -5.39 14.90 1.43
C TYR A 143 -4.85 15.67 0.23
N GLY A 144 -5.63 16.60 -0.33
CA GLY A 144 -5.19 17.48 -1.41
C GLY A 144 -3.96 18.29 -1.03
N MET A 145 -3.91 18.85 0.18
CA MET A 145 -2.76 19.59 0.69
C MET A 145 -1.54 18.68 0.86
N LEU A 146 -1.71 17.49 1.46
CA LEU A 146 -0.64 16.52 1.65
C LEU A 146 -0.01 16.10 0.31
N ILE A 147 -0.86 15.74 -0.66
CA ILE A 147 -0.43 15.36 -2.01
C ILE A 147 0.27 16.54 -2.70
N SER A 148 -0.28 17.75 -2.60
CA SER A 148 0.32 18.95 -3.21
C SER A 148 1.72 19.24 -2.66
N LEU A 149 1.88 19.18 -1.33
CA LEU A 149 3.18 19.36 -0.69
C LEU A 149 4.20 18.32 -1.14
N TYR A 150 3.77 17.06 -1.29
CA TYR A 150 4.59 15.99 -1.84
C TYR A 150 5.01 16.25 -3.29
N LEU A 151 4.08 16.62 -4.15
CA LEU A 151 4.37 16.93 -5.56
C LEU A 151 5.34 18.11 -5.68
N VAL A 152 5.16 19.17 -4.88
CA VAL A 152 6.08 20.32 -4.87
C VAL A 152 7.47 19.91 -4.40
N LYS A 153 7.55 19.13 -3.31
CA LYS A 153 8.82 18.67 -2.71
C LYS A 153 9.62 17.81 -3.69
N PHE A 154 8.96 16.89 -4.39
CA PHE A 154 9.60 15.92 -5.28
C PHE A 154 9.48 16.25 -6.76
N ARG A 155 9.05 17.47 -7.13
CA ARG A 155 8.86 17.88 -8.54
C ARG A 155 10.05 17.56 -9.44
N LYS A 156 11.28 17.80 -8.95
CA LYS A 156 12.51 17.54 -9.72
C LYS A 156 12.76 16.04 -9.89
N THR A 157 12.39 15.23 -8.92
CA THR A 157 12.49 13.78 -8.98
C THR A 157 11.45 13.23 -9.94
N ILE A 158 10.19 13.66 -9.80
CA ILE A 158 9.06 13.24 -10.64
C ILE A 158 9.33 13.54 -12.12
N LEU A 159 9.85 14.73 -12.45
CA LEU A 159 10.17 15.09 -13.83
C LEU A 159 11.31 14.26 -14.46
N LYS A 160 12.07 13.49 -13.68
CA LYS A 160 13.09 12.54 -14.18
C LYS A 160 12.54 11.12 -14.40
N THR A 161 11.25 10.89 -14.13
CA THR A 161 10.57 9.60 -14.22
C THR A 161 9.54 9.62 -15.35
N GLU A 162 8.92 8.48 -15.64
CA GLU A 162 7.76 8.37 -16.54
C GLU A 162 6.49 8.99 -15.92
N PHE A 163 6.52 10.29 -15.63
CA PHE A 163 5.46 11.01 -14.90
C PHE A 163 4.11 11.04 -15.62
N ILE A 164 4.03 10.65 -16.89
CA ILE A 164 2.79 10.52 -17.64
C ILE A 164 1.82 9.55 -16.94
N LEU A 165 2.31 8.45 -16.36
CA LEU A 165 1.47 7.51 -15.60
C LEU A 165 0.90 8.16 -14.33
N LEU A 166 1.67 9.04 -13.69
CA LEU A 166 1.21 9.81 -12.54
C LEU A 166 0.15 10.84 -12.95
N VAL A 167 0.32 11.49 -14.10
CA VAL A 167 -0.68 12.40 -14.68
C VAL A 167 -1.97 11.65 -15.00
N LEU A 168 -1.89 10.45 -15.58
CA LEU A 168 -3.06 9.60 -15.81
C LEU A 168 -3.74 9.21 -14.50
N ALA A 169 -2.98 8.86 -13.46
CA ALA A 169 -3.54 8.56 -12.15
C ALA A 169 -4.38 9.73 -11.61
N PHE A 170 -3.81 10.94 -11.59
CA PHE A 170 -4.53 12.13 -11.17
C PHE A 170 -5.69 12.50 -12.11
N GLY A 171 -5.54 12.28 -13.41
CA GLY A 171 -6.60 12.50 -14.39
C GLY A 171 -7.81 11.60 -14.11
N PHE A 172 -7.59 10.33 -13.83
CA PHE A 172 -8.64 9.38 -13.49
C PHE A 172 -9.27 9.65 -12.11
N PHE A 173 -8.47 9.98 -11.09
CA PHE A 173 -9.01 10.40 -9.80
C PHE A 173 -9.83 11.68 -9.90
N GLY A 174 -9.34 12.66 -10.66
CA GLY A 174 -10.07 13.91 -10.92
C GLY A 174 -11.35 13.67 -11.72
N LEU A 175 -11.34 12.71 -12.64
CA LEU A 175 -12.53 12.30 -13.38
C LEU A 175 -13.55 11.63 -12.45
N SER A 176 -13.14 10.69 -11.59
CA SER A 176 -14.02 10.07 -10.58
C SER A 176 -14.72 11.14 -9.73
N VAL A 177 -13.95 12.03 -9.10
CA VAL A 177 -14.53 13.14 -8.30
C VAL A 177 -15.45 14.05 -9.13
N PHE A 178 -15.14 14.27 -10.41
CA PHE A 178 -15.98 15.08 -11.28
C PHE A 178 -17.29 14.38 -11.64
N LEU A 179 -17.28 13.06 -11.80
CA LEU A 179 -18.48 12.26 -12.07
C LEU A 179 -19.45 12.33 -10.88
N ASP A 180 -18.95 12.25 -9.64
CA ASP A 180 -19.77 12.34 -8.40
C ASP A 180 -20.46 13.71 -8.23
N LEU A 181 -19.86 14.76 -8.81
CA LEU A 181 -20.40 16.12 -8.73
C LEU A 181 -21.50 16.38 -9.77
N LEU A 182 -21.59 15.56 -10.80
CA LEU A 182 -22.60 15.68 -11.85
C LEU A 182 -23.80 14.78 -11.52
N PRO A 183 -25.04 15.21 -11.81
CA PRO A 183 -26.22 14.37 -11.63
C PRO A 183 -26.32 13.33 -12.76
N ILE A 184 -25.33 12.44 -12.88
CA ILE A 184 -25.23 11.47 -13.99
C ILE A 184 -26.33 10.42 -13.87
N ALA A 185 -26.72 10.03 -12.66
CA ALA A 185 -27.90 9.17 -12.40
C ALA A 185 -29.15 9.69 -13.10
N ASP A 186 -29.37 11.00 -13.14
CA ASP A 186 -30.58 11.58 -13.73
C ASP A 186 -30.61 11.38 -15.27
N TRP A 187 -29.46 11.13 -15.90
CA TRP A 187 -29.29 11.06 -17.36
C TRP A 187 -29.06 9.63 -17.86
N PHE A 188 -28.33 8.82 -17.09
CA PHE A 188 -27.88 7.48 -17.50
C PHE A 188 -28.30 6.37 -16.52
N GLY A 189 -28.87 6.70 -15.37
CA GLY A 189 -29.24 5.75 -14.32
C GLY A 189 -28.12 5.49 -13.31
N SER A 190 -28.48 5.00 -12.12
CA SER A 190 -27.56 4.84 -10.98
C SER A 190 -26.46 3.81 -11.22
N ASP A 191 -26.74 2.75 -11.97
CA ASP A 191 -25.78 1.66 -12.18
C ASP A 191 -24.59 2.11 -13.05
N ASP A 192 -24.86 2.95 -14.06
CA ASP A 192 -23.83 3.52 -14.93
C ASP A 192 -22.99 4.58 -14.19
N GLU A 193 -23.60 5.31 -13.24
CA GLU A 193 -22.87 6.26 -12.37
C GLU A 193 -21.83 5.52 -11.51
N TYR A 194 -22.25 4.51 -10.74
CA TYR A 194 -21.33 3.72 -9.91
C TYR A 194 -20.25 3.04 -10.75
N LEU A 195 -20.60 2.50 -11.92
CA LEU A 195 -19.61 1.85 -12.79
C LEU A 195 -18.55 2.83 -13.30
N LEU A 196 -18.94 4.05 -13.67
CA LEU A 196 -18.03 5.07 -14.17
C LEU A 196 -17.19 5.67 -13.03
N GLU A 197 -17.79 5.99 -11.90
CA GLU A 197 -17.12 6.47 -10.70
C GLU A 197 -16.08 5.44 -10.22
N ASP A 198 -16.51 4.24 -9.83
CA ASP A 198 -15.61 3.21 -9.28
C ASP A 198 -14.59 2.73 -10.32
N GLY A 199 -15.02 2.62 -11.58
CA GLY A 199 -14.15 2.22 -12.68
C GLY A 199 -13.02 3.22 -12.91
N THR A 200 -13.32 4.52 -12.91
CA THR A 200 -12.30 5.57 -13.06
C THR A 200 -11.43 5.67 -11.81
N LYS A 201 -11.97 5.52 -10.60
CA LYS A 201 -11.19 5.43 -9.36
C LYS A 201 -10.17 4.29 -9.42
N LEU A 202 -10.59 3.09 -9.86
CA LEU A 202 -9.70 1.94 -10.02
C LEU A 202 -8.61 2.17 -11.08
N LEU A 203 -8.94 2.78 -12.23
CA LEU A 203 -7.95 3.15 -13.25
C LEU A 203 -6.90 4.13 -12.70
N GLY A 204 -7.32 5.04 -11.83
CA GLY A 204 -6.44 5.93 -11.08
C GLY A 204 -5.46 5.16 -10.21
N MET A 205 -5.95 4.21 -9.40
CA MET A 205 -5.13 3.36 -8.53
C MET A 205 -4.14 2.49 -9.34
N VAL A 206 -4.58 1.88 -10.44
CA VAL A 206 -3.73 1.06 -11.31
C VAL A 206 -2.63 1.91 -11.94
N SER A 207 -2.96 3.12 -12.40
CA SER A 207 -1.97 4.06 -12.97
C SER A 207 -0.95 4.51 -11.91
N TRP A 208 -1.42 4.77 -10.68
CA TRP A 208 -0.57 5.10 -9.53
C TRP A 208 0.40 3.95 -9.22
N PHE A 209 -0.10 2.72 -9.12
CA PHE A 209 0.72 1.53 -8.91
C PHE A 209 1.74 1.32 -10.04
N ALA A 210 1.30 1.43 -11.30
CA ALA A 210 2.17 1.28 -12.46
C ALA A 210 3.29 2.32 -12.47
N TYR A 211 2.99 3.58 -12.14
CA TYR A 211 3.98 4.64 -12.02
C TYR A 211 5.10 4.29 -11.02
N PHE A 212 4.73 3.87 -9.80
CA PHE A 212 5.72 3.49 -8.79
C PHE A 212 6.44 2.20 -9.14
N GLY A 213 5.76 1.23 -9.77
CA GLY A 213 6.35 -0.03 -10.21
C GLY A 213 7.44 0.19 -11.25
N ARG A 214 7.17 1.02 -12.25
CA ARG A 214 8.15 1.34 -13.30
C ARG A 214 9.30 2.19 -12.77
N THR A 215 9.00 3.20 -11.97
CA THR A 215 10.04 4.03 -11.34
C THR A 215 10.96 3.17 -10.44
N CYS A 216 10.40 2.22 -9.69
CA CYS A 216 11.15 1.26 -8.89
C CYS A 216 12.10 0.43 -9.76
N ALA A 217 11.56 -0.21 -10.81
CA ALA A 217 12.33 -1.06 -11.71
C ALA A 217 13.51 -0.31 -12.34
N GLU A 218 13.28 0.90 -12.83
CA GLU A 218 14.32 1.75 -13.42
C GLU A 218 15.44 2.08 -12.41
N GLN A 219 15.08 2.47 -11.18
CA GLN A 219 16.09 2.85 -10.19
C GLN A 219 16.88 1.64 -9.69
N ILE A 220 16.24 0.49 -9.47
CA ILE A 220 16.94 -0.74 -9.08
C ILE A 220 17.88 -1.18 -10.21
N GLN A 221 17.45 -1.14 -11.46
CA GLN A 221 18.31 -1.48 -12.60
C GLN A 221 19.55 -0.58 -12.68
N ARG A 222 19.39 0.73 -12.43
CA ARG A 222 20.53 1.66 -12.35
C ARG A 222 21.53 1.28 -11.27
N VAL A 223 21.06 0.89 -10.08
CA VAL A 223 21.94 0.43 -8.99
C VAL A 223 22.72 -0.81 -9.41
N ILE A 224 22.05 -1.81 -9.99
CA ILE A 224 22.69 -3.06 -10.44
C ILE A 224 23.78 -2.78 -11.48
N ILE A 225 23.52 -1.89 -12.44
CA ILE A 225 24.50 -1.51 -13.47
C ILE A 225 25.71 -0.80 -12.84
N LEU A 226 25.47 0.11 -11.90
CA LEU A 226 26.54 0.84 -11.21
C LEU A 226 27.42 -0.09 -10.37
N GLU A 227 26.83 -1.06 -9.67
CA GLU A 227 27.59 -2.06 -8.91
C GLU A 227 28.43 -2.95 -9.82
N ARG A 228 27.92 -3.32 -11.00
CA ARG A 228 28.67 -4.13 -11.98
C ARG A 228 29.84 -3.37 -12.64
N SER A 229 29.76 -2.04 -12.65
CA SER A 229 30.80 -1.17 -13.23
C SER A 229 31.95 -0.82 -12.28
N ARG A 230 31.88 -1.27 -11.01
CA ARG A 230 32.93 -1.13 -10.00
C ARG A 230 33.75 -2.41 -9.89
#